data_AF-A0A7L0WP55-F1
#
_entry.id   AF-A0A7L0WP55-F1
#
_cell.length_a   1.000
_cell.length_b   1.000
_cell.length_c   1.000
_cell.angle_alpha   90.00
_cell.angle_beta   90.00
_cell.angle_gamma   90.00
#
_symmetry.space_group_name_H-M   'P 1'
#
loop_
_entity.id
_entity.type
_entity.pdbx_description
1 polymer ?
#
loop_
_entity_poly.entity_id
_entity_poly.type
_entity_poly.pdbx_seq_one_letter_code
_entity_poly.pdbx_strand_id
1 'polypeptide(L)'
;MLRDKFREFSRDTSSIGQERVDGVNGLADALIAAGHSENATVAEWKDGLNEAWADLLELIDTRSQMLAASYELHRFYHDARETLAQVQHKQKQLPDEVGRDLNTAEAMQRMHTAYEHDIQALSAQVRQVQDDAARLEKAYAGEKAADIRRHERAVSEAWAEL
;
A
#
# COMPACT_ATOMS: atom_id res chain seq x y z
N MET A 1 -8.52 0.27 6.97
CA MET A 1 -8.97 0.42 8.37
C MET A 1 -7.81 0.60 9.37
N LEU A 2 -6.88 -0.36 9.54
CA LEU A 2 -5.80 -0.19 10.53
C LEU A 2 -4.81 0.93 10.16
N ARG A 3 -4.34 0.98 8.91
CA ARG A 3 -3.46 2.05 8.41
C ARG A 3 -4.10 3.43 8.59
N ASP A 4 -5.37 3.56 8.24
CA ASP A 4 -6.06 4.85 8.25
C ASP A 4 -6.31 5.32 9.69
N LYS A 5 -6.70 4.40 10.59
CA LYS A 5 -6.77 4.68 12.04
C LYS A 5 -5.41 5.09 12.62
N PHE A 6 -4.33 4.42 12.21
CA PHE A 6 -2.99 4.77 12.67
C PHE A 6 -2.53 6.14 12.16
N ARG A 7 -2.94 6.52 10.94
CA ARG A 7 -2.67 7.85 10.38
C ARG A 7 -3.36 8.96 11.19
N GLU A 8 -4.60 8.73 11.60
CA GLU A 8 -5.33 9.65 12.49
C GLU A 8 -4.64 9.74 13.86
N PHE A 9 -4.35 8.59 14.48
CA PHE A 9 -3.58 8.52 15.73
C PHE A 9 -2.25 9.29 15.64
N SER A 10 -1.44 9.04 14.61
CA SER A 10 -0.16 9.70 14.39
C SER A 10 -0.31 11.22 14.28
N ARG A 11 -1.30 11.71 13.53
CA ARG A 11 -1.57 13.14 13.39
C ARG A 11 -1.95 13.77 14.73
N ASP A 12 -2.88 13.15 15.44
CA ASP A 12 -3.41 13.69 16.69
C ASP A 12 -2.35 13.66 17.80
N THR A 13 -1.58 12.57 17.90
CA THR A 13 -0.43 12.46 18.81
C THR A 13 0.64 13.50 18.50
N SER A 14 0.99 13.70 17.23
CA SER A 14 2.00 14.69 16.84
C SER A 14 1.55 16.11 17.20
N SER A 15 0.30 16.47 16.91
CA SER A 15 -0.23 17.81 17.20
C SER A 15 -0.31 18.09 18.69
N ILE A 16 -0.95 17.20 19.47
CA ILE A 16 -1.16 17.39 20.91
C ILE A 16 0.15 17.22 21.67
N GLY A 17 0.96 16.23 21.27
CA GLY A 17 2.24 15.96 21.90
C GLY A 17 3.22 17.11 21.71
N GLN A 18 3.32 17.66 20.51
CA GLN A 18 4.22 18.79 20.24
C GLN A 18 3.81 20.03 21.05
N GLU A 19 2.52 20.38 21.09
CA GLU A 19 2.04 21.51 21.91
C GLU A 19 2.43 21.34 23.38
N ARG A 20 2.27 20.13 23.93
CA ARG A 20 2.61 19.85 25.33
C ARG A 20 4.11 19.88 25.59
N VAL A 21 4.92 19.32 24.69
CA VAL A 21 6.39 19.33 24.80
C VAL A 21 6.91 20.77 24.72
N ASP A 22 6.43 21.57 23.76
CA ASP A 22 6.79 22.98 23.63
C ASP A 22 6.41 23.78 24.88
N GLY A 23 5.22 23.54 25.43
CA GLY A 23 4.77 24.18 26.66
C GLY A 23 5.68 23.85 27.86
N VAL A 24 6.05 22.58 28.05
CA VAL A 24 6.95 22.16 29.14
C VAL A 24 8.36 22.69 28.93
N ASN A 25 8.87 22.67 27.69
CA ASN A 25 10.16 23.25 27.34
C ASN A 25 10.22 24.74 27.68
N GLY A 26 9.17 25.50 27.34
CA GLY A 26 9.09 26.93 27.68
C GLY A 26 9.10 27.19 29.19
N LEU A 27 8.40 26.36 29.98
CA LEU A 27 8.43 26.46 31.44
C LEU A 27 9.81 26.10 32.02
N ALA A 28 10.45 25.05 31.52
CA ALA A 28 11.79 24.66 31.93
C ALA A 28 12.82 25.76 31.61
N ASP A 29 12.75 26.35 30.41
CA ASP A 29 13.63 27.45 30.00
C ASP A 29 13.43 28.69 30.87
N ALA A 30 12.20 29.01 31.25
CA ALA A 30 11.92 30.13 32.15
C ALA A 30 12.53 29.91 33.55
N LEU A 31 12.44 28.69 34.11
CA LEU A 31 13.07 28.36 35.40
C LEU A 31 14.60 28.46 35.32
N ILE A 32 15.18 27.94 34.23
CA ILE A 32 16.62 27.98 33.99
C ILE A 32 17.11 29.43 33.88
N ALA A 33 16.43 30.25 33.08
CA ALA A 33 16.75 31.67 32.89
C ALA A 33 16.60 32.50 34.18
N ALA A 34 15.65 32.12 35.06
CA ALA A 34 15.47 32.77 36.36
C ALA A 34 16.56 32.40 37.40
N GLY A 35 17.48 31.48 37.06
CA GLY A 35 18.53 31.04 37.97
C GLY A 35 18.02 30.18 39.13
N HIS A 36 17.03 29.30 38.86
CA HIS A 36 16.48 28.40 39.86
C HIS A 36 17.59 27.53 40.49
N SER A 37 17.47 27.24 41.79
CA SER A 37 18.50 26.51 42.54
C SER A 37 18.80 25.12 41.97
N GLU A 38 17.78 24.50 41.37
CA GLU A 38 17.82 23.16 40.77
C GLU A 38 17.98 23.19 39.23
N ASN A 39 18.61 24.21 38.66
CA ASN A 39 18.75 24.35 37.20
C ASN A 39 19.32 23.12 36.50
N ALA A 40 20.30 22.45 37.11
CA ALA A 40 20.90 21.23 36.55
C ALA A 40 19.86 20.11 36.39
N THR A 41 19.07 19.87 37.45
CA THR A 41 18.00 18.87 37.46
C THR A 41 16.91 19.21 36.45
N VAL A 42 16.52 20.48 36.34
CA VAL A 42 15.50 20.94 35.37
C VAL A 42 15.99 20.74 33.92
N ALA A 43 17.27 21.03 33.64
CA ALA A 43 17.86 20.80 32.33
C ALA A 43 17.89 19.30 31.98
N GLU A 44 18.27 18.44 32.92
CA GLU A 44 18.27 16.98 32.71
C GLU A 44 16.87 16.45 32.40
N TRP A 45 15.84 16.90 33.12
CA TRP A 45 14.45 16.51 32.82
C TRP A 45 13.97 17.03 31.47
N LYS A 46 14.36 18.25 31.09
CA LYS A 46 14.05 18.82 29.78
C LYS A 46 14.67 17.98 28.67
N ASP A 47 15.94 17.63 28.80
CA ASP A 47 16.65 16.82 27.80
C ASP A 47 16.03 15.42 27.68
N GLY A 48 15.77 14.75 28.80
CA GLY A 48 15.12 13.43 28.80
C GLY A 48 13.70 13.44 28.21
N LEU A 49 12.92 14.51 28.43
CA LEU A 49 11.61 14.68 27.79
C LEU A 49 11.74 14.79 26.27
N ASN A 50 12.69 15.60 25.79
CA ASN A 50 12.88 15.82 24.36
C ASN A 50 13.41 14.57 23.65
N GLU A 51 14.31 13.82 24.29
CA GLU A 51 14.79 12.52 23.79
C GLU A 51 13.63 11.52 23.68
N ALA A 52 12.85 11.34 24.75
CA ALA A 52 11.70 10.44 24.74
C ALA A 52 10.62 10.84 23.71
N TRP A 53 10.45 12.15 23.46
CA TRP A 53 9.55 12.64 22.42
C TRP A 53 10.06 12.33 21.02
N ALA A 54 11.36 12.55 20.77
CA ALA A 54 12.00 12.23 19.49
C ALA A 54 11.90 10.73 19.19
N ASP A 55 12.19 9.88 20.17
CA ASP A 55 12.07 8.42 20.06
C ASP A 55 10.65 7.98 19.70
N LEU A 56 9.63 8.60 20.32
CA LEU A 56 8.24 8.32 20.03
C LEU A 56 7.87 8.69 18.58
N LEU A 57 8.35 9.85 18.09
CA LEU A 57 8.10 10.27 16.71
C LEU A 57 8.76 9.31 15.70
N GLU A 58 9.97 8.86 15.96
CA GLU A 58 10.65 7.86 15.12
C GLU A 58 9.91 6.51 15.12
N LEU A 59 9.41 6.08 16.28
CA LEU A 59 8.61 4.86 16.39
C LEU A 59 7.30 4.97 15.60
N ILE A 60 6.64 6.13 15.66
CA ILE A 60 5.41 6.41 14.90
C ILE A 60 5.69 6.37 13.39
N ASP A 61 6.79 6.96 12.93
CA ASP A 61 7.17 6.94 11.52
C ASP A 61 7.50 5.53 11.05
N THR A 62 8.34 4.80 11.78
CA THR A 62 8.67 3.40 11.51
C THR A 62 7.40 2.55 11.40
N ARG A 63 6.45 2.72 12.34
CA ARG A 63 5.18 2.00 12.30
C ARG A 63 4.31 2.38 11.10
N SER A 64 4.30 3.66 10.72
CA SER A 64 3.59 4.14 9.53
C SER A 64 4.12 3.48 8.26
N GLN A 65 5.44 3.42 8.11
CA GLN A 65 6.11 2.76 6.98
C GLN A 65 5.78 1.26 6.92
N MET A 66 5.84 0.56 8.07
CA MET A 66 5.47 -0.86 8.14
C MET A 66 4.01 -1.12 7.72
N LEU A 67 3.08 -0.27 8.17
CA LEU A 67 1.66 -0.39 7.80
C LEU A 67 1.43 -0.08 6.32
N ALA A 68 2.15 0.88 5.74
CA ALA A 68 2.12 1.16 4.32
C ALA A 68 2.63 -0.03 3.50
N ALA A 69 3.79 -0.59 3.85
CA ALA A 69 4.36 -1.77 3.18
C ALA A 69 3.43 -2.99 3.28
N SER A 70 2.85 -3.24 4.46
CA SER A 70 1.87 -4.33 4.65
C SER A 70 0.63 -4.11 3.78
N TYR A 71 0.10 -2.88 3.72
CA TYR A 71 -1.05 -2.54 2.89
C TYR A 71 -0.76 -2.79 1.40
N GLU A 72 0.39 -2.35 0.90
CA GLU A 72 0.77 -2.54 -0.50
C GLU A 72 0.90 -4.02 -0.86
N LEU A 73 1.51 -4.82 0.02
CA LEU A 73 1.63 -6.26 -0.19
C LEU A 73 0.27 -6.97 -0.23
N HIS A 74 -0.63 -6.63 0.70
CA HIS A 74 -1.98 -7.20 0.70
C HIS A 74 -2.80 -6.77 -0.51
N ARG A 75 -2.67 -5.50 -0.93
CA ARG A 75 -3.31 -4.99 -2.14
C ARG A 75 -2.82 -5.76 -3.37
N PHE A 76 -1.51 -5.95 -3.52
CA PHE A 76 -0.96 -6.75 -4.60
C PHE A 76 -1.55 -8.17 -4.66
N TYR A 77 -1.61 -8.89 -3.52
CA TYR A 77 -2.18 -10.24 -3.52
C TYR A 77 -3.68 -10.26 -3.89
N HIS A 78 -4.42 -9.23 -3.49
CA HIS A 78 -5.81 -9.08 -3.88
C HIS A 78 -5.92 -8.87 -5.39
N ASP A 79 -5.20 -7.87 -5.92
CA ASP A 79 -5.25 -7.45 -7.31
C ASP A 79 -4.77 -8.58 -8.25
N ALA A 80 -3.72 -9.31 -7.88
CA ALA A 80 -3.24 -10.45 -8.64
C ALA A 80 -4.28 -11.59 -8.69
N ARG A 81 -4.97 -11.88 -7.58
CA ARG A 81 -6.03 -12.91 -7.55
C ARG A 81 -7.25 -12.50 -8.36
N GLU A 82 -7.66 -11.24 -8.25
CA GLU A 82 -8.79 -10.70 -9.00
C GLU A 82 -8.48 -10.70 -10.50
N THR A 83 -7.32 -10.17 -10.90
CA THR A 83 -6.87 -10.16 -12.29
C THR A 83 -6.80 -11.59 -12.86
N LEU A 84 -6.20 -12.54 -12.13
CA LEU A 84 -6.16 -13.94 -12.54
C LEU A 84 -7.56 -14.52 -12.79
N ALA A 85 -8.51 -14.26 -11.88
CA ALA A 85 -9.87 -14.74 -12.02
C ALA A 85 -10.58 -14.10 -13.24
N GLN A 86 -10.34 -12.82 -13.50
CA GLN A 86 -10.89 -12.12 -14.67
C GLN A 86 -10.32 -12.67 -15.99
N VAL A 87 -9.01 -12.92 -16.06
CA VAL A 87 -8.36 -13.58 -17.22
C VAL A 87 -8.94 -14.96 -17.46
N GLN A 88 -8.98 -15.81 -16.44
CA GLN A 88 -9.54 -17.17 -16.56
C GLN A 88 -11.03 -17.17 -16.91
N HIS A 89 -11.79 -16.15 -16.49
CA HIS A 89 -13.17 -15.99 -16.91
C HIS A 89 -13.26 -15.62 -18.39
N LYS A 90 -12.41 -14.69 -18.86
CA LYS A 90 -12.36 -14.27 -20.26
C LYS A 90 -11.96 -15.39 -21.22
N GLN A 91 -11.08 -16.30 -20.82
CA GLN A 91 -10.74 -17.50 -21.61
C GLN A 91 -11.96 -18.37 -21.94
N LYS A 92 -12.98 -18.36 -21.07
CA LYS A 92 -14.18 -19.21 -21.21
C LYS A 92 -15.34 -18.54 -21.94
N GLN A 93 -15.20 -17.27 -22.34
CA GLN A 93 -16.31 -16.49 -22.88
C GLN A 93 -16.48 -16.59 -24.41
N LEU A 94 -15.45 -16.98 -25.16
CA LEU A 94 -15.54 -17.07 -26.62
C LEU A 94 -16.13 -18.42 -27.05
N PRO A 95 -17.25 -18.44 -27.81
CA PRO A 95 -17.79 -19.66 -28.39
C PRO A 95 -16.93 -20.15 -29.57
N ASP A 96 -16.78 -21.46 -29.70
CA ASP A 96 -16.09 -22.09 -30.86
C ASP A 96 -16.93 -22.06 -32.16
N GLU A 97 -18.21 -21.70 -32.08
CA GLU A 97 -19.13 -21.78 -33.22
C GLU A 97 -19.02 -20.56 -34.13
N VAL A 98 -19.04 -20.78 -35.45
CA VAL A 98 -19.07 -19.71 -36.46
C VAL A 98 -20.52 -19.49 -36.94
N GLY A 99 -20.92 -18.23 -37.11
CA GLY A 99 -22.27 -17.83 -37.52
C GLY A 99 -22.72 -18.49 -38.83
N ARG A 100 -23.98 -18.93 -38.89
CA ARG A 100 -24.57 -19.66 -40.03
C ARG A 100 -25.28 -18.75 -41.04
N ASP A 101 -25.50 -17.49 -40.67
CA ASP A 101 -26.15 -16.47 -41.49
C ASP A 101 -25.62 -15.07 -41.14
N LEU A 102 -26.03 -14.05 -41.91
CA LEU A 102 -25.58 -12.68 -41.72
C LEU A 102 -25.93 -12.13 -40.33
N ASN A 103 -27.13 -12.43 -39.81
CA ASN A 103 -27.58 -11.92 -38.51
C ASN A 103 -26.73 -12.48 -37.36
N THR A 104 -26.43 -13.78 -37.41
CA THR A 104 -25.54 -14.44 -36.44
C THR A 104 -24.11 -13.92 -36.56
N ALA A 105 -23.60 -13.70 -37.79
CA ALA A 105 -22.28 -13.10 -38.00
C ALA A 105 -22.18 -11.68 -37.43
N GLU A 106 -23.17 -10.81 -37.64
CA GLU A 106 -23.19 -9.46 -37.08
C GLU A 106 -23.30 -9.45 -35.54
N ALA A 107 -24.06 -10.37 -34.96
CA ALA A 107 -24.14 -10.53 -33.51
C ALA A 107 -22.80 -10.97 -32.91
N MET A 108 -22.12 -11.93 -33.57
CA MET A 108 -20.78 -12.36 -33.18
C MET A 108 -19.76 -11.23 -33.30
N GLN A 109 -19.83 -10.40 -34.35
CA GLN A 109 -18.94 -9.24 -34.50
C GLN A 109 -19.09 -8.25 -33.34
N ARG A 110 -20.32 -7.93 -32.93
CA ARG A 110 -20.57 -7.05 -31.77
C ARG A 110 -20.00 -7.64 -30.47
N MET A 111 -20.19 -8.94 -30.28
CA MET A 111 -19.64 -9.67 -29.13
C MET A 111 -18.10 -9.64 -29.14
N HIS A 112 -17.48 -9.88 -30.30
CA HIS A 112 -16.02 -9.84 -30.46
C HIS A 112 -15.45 -8.45 -30.16
N THR A 113 -16.07 -7.39 -30.68
CA THR A 113 -15.64 -6.00 -30.39
C THR A 113 -15.77 -5.66 -28.90
N ALA A 114 -16.82 -6.10 -28.23
CA ALA A 114 -16.93 -5.94 -26.77
C ALA A 114 -15.85 -6.73 -26.03
N TYR A 115 -15.56 -7.95 -26.49
CA TYR A 115 -14.50 -8.79 -25.94
C TYR A 115 -13.11 -8.16 -26.08
N GLU A 116 -12.78 -7.61 -27.26
CA GLU A 116 -11.52 -6.89 -27.52
C GLU A 116 -11.37 -5.66 -26.62
N HIS A 117 -12.44 -4.90 -26.41
CA HIS A 117 -12.44 -3.77 -25.48
C HIS A 117 -12.13 -4.22 -24.05
N ASP A 118 -12.77 -5.29 -23.58
CA ASP A 118 -12.52 -5.83 -22.24
C ASP A 118 -11.09 -6.38 -22.09
N ILE A 119 -10.54 -6.99 -23.14
CA ILE A 119 -9.14 -7.43 -23.20
C ILE A 119 -8.20 -6.24 -23.01
N GLN A 120 -8.46 -5.09 -23.61
CA GLN A 120 -7.60 -3.91 -23.45
C GLN A 120 -7.55 -3.43 -21.99
N ALA A 121 -8.70 -3.39 -21.32
CA ALA A 121 -8.77 -3.03 -19.90
C ALA A 121 -8.04 -4.06 -19.02
N LEU A 122 -8.22 -5.34 -19.31
CA LEU A 122 -7.58 -6.43 -18.57
C LEU A 122 -6.06 -6.46 -18.79
N SER A 123 -5.59 -6.14 -20.00
CA SER A 123 -4.16 -6.01 -20.31
C SER A 123 -3.49 -4.94 -19.44
N ALA A 124 -4.17 -3.81 -19.20
CA ALA A 124 -3.67 -2.77 -18.31
C ALA A 124 -3.57 -3.25 -16.85
N GLN A 125 -4.54 -4.04 -16.38
CA GLN A 125 -4.50 -4.64 -15.05
C GLN A 125 -3.37 -5.67 -14.90
N VAL A 126 -3.19 -6.56 -15.88
CA VAL A 126 -2.08 -7.52 -15.90
C VAL A 126 -0.74 -6.79 -15.82
N ARG A 127 -0.56 -5.72 -16.60
CA ARG A 127 0.65 -4.90 -16.55
C ARG A 127 0.83 -4.25 -15.17
N GLN A 128 -0.23 -3.73 -14.57
CA GLN A 128 -0.16 -3.16 -13.22
C GLN A 128 0.28 -4.21 -12.18
N VAL A 129 -0.22 -5.44 -12.27
CA VAL A 129 0.21 -6.54 -11.40
C VAL A 129 1.69 -6.86 -11.60
N GLN A 130 2.18 -6.89 -12.84
CA GLN A 130 3.59 -7.12 -13.16
C GLN A 130 4.49 -6.01 -12.60
N ASP A 131 4.11 -4.74 -12.79
CA ASP A 131 4.85 -3.58 -12.30
C ASP A 131 4.89 -3.57 -10.76
N ASP A 132 3.76 -3.86 -10.09
CA ASP A 132 3.70 -3.96 -8.63
C ASP A 132 4.52 -5.15 -8.10
N ALA A 133 4.48 -6.31 -8.77
CA ALA A 133 5.32 -7.47 -8.41
C ALA A 133 6.81 -7.12 -8.51
N ALA A 134 7.25 -6.54 -9.62
CA ALA A 134 8.65 -6.16 -9.83
C ALA A 134 9.15 -5.14 -8.79
N ARG A 135 8.27 -4.24 -8.33
CA ARG A 135 8.57 -3.30 -7.24
C ARG A 135 8.65 -4.02 -5.88
N LEU A 136 7.68 -4.85 -5.55
CA LEU A 136 7.61 -5.54 -4.26
C LEU A 136 8.71 -6.61 -4.12
N GLU A 137 9.09 -7.29 -5.20
CA GLU A 137 10.20 -8.26 -5.17
C GLU A 137 11.55 -7.65 -4.81
N LYS A 138 11.76 -6.37 -5.12
CA LYS A 138 12.97 -5.65 -4.69
C LYS A 138 12.92 -5.28 -3.20
N ALA A 139 11.71 -5.16 -2.64
CA ALA A 139 11.49 -4.79 -1.24
C ALA A 139 11.42 -5.99 -0.28
N TYR A 140 11.15 -7.19 -0.79
CA TYR A 140 11.04 -8.42 0.01
C TYR A 140 12.10 -9.45 -0.39
N ALA A 141 12.46 -10.33 0.55
CA ALA A 141 13.39 -11.44 0.32
C ALA A 141 12.79 -12.77 0.79
N GLY A 142 13.44 -13.88 0.41
CA GLY A 142 13.05 -15.23 0.83
C GLY A 142 11.67 -15.65 0.34
N GLU A 143 10.90 -16.28 1.22
CA GLU A 143 9.57 -16.85 0.92
C GLU A 143 8.60 -15.79 0.37
N LYS A 144 8.55 -14.59 0.96
CA LYS A 144 7.66 -13.53 0.50
C LYS A 144 7.94 -13.12 -0.95
N ALA A 145 9.22 -12.98 -1.32
CA ALA A 145 9.59 -12.66 -2.69
C ALA A 145 9.24 -13.81 -3.66
N ALA A 146 9.38 -15.06 -3.22
CA ALA A 146 8.99 -16.22 -4.00
C ALA A 146 7.47 -16.29 -4.21
N ASP A 147 6.68 -15.95 -3.19
CA ASP A 147 5.21 -15.88 -3.27
C ASP A 147 4.73 -14.77 -4.20
N ILE A 148 5.34 -13.58 -4.14
CA ILE A 148 5.06 -12.48 -5.07
C ILE A 148 5.30 -12.94 -6.52
N ARG A 149 6.47 -13.53 -6.81
CA ARG A 149 6.80 -14.11 -8.12
C ARG A 149 5.81 -15.16 -8.59
N ARG A 150 5.30 -15.97 -7.66
CA ARG A 150 4.37 -17.05 -7.99
C ARG A 150 3.01 -16.48 -8.39
N HIS A 151 2.53 -15.47 -7.68
CA HIS A 151 1.27 -14.80 -8.01
C HIS A 151 1.35 -14.03 -9.33
N GLU A 152 2.44 -13.30 -9.57
CA GLU A 152 2.69 -12.62 -10.84
C GLU A 152 2.74 -13.60 -12.01
N ARG A 153 3.54 -14.68 -11.89
CA ARG A 153 3.64 -15.68 -12.95
C ARG A 153 2.31 -16.34 -13.29
N ALA A 154 1.49 -16.66 -12.28
CA ALA A 154 0.18 -17.24 -12.53
C ALA A 154 -0.73 -16.32 -13.37
N VAL A 155 -0.67 -15.01 -13.13
CA VAL A 155 -1.40 -14.01 -13.95
C VAL A 155 -0.82 -13.94 -15.36
N SER A 156 0.51 -13.84 -15.47
CA SER A 156 1.21 -13.74 -16.77
C SER A 156 1.02 -14.98 -17.65
N GLU A 157 1.04 -16.18 -17.06
CA GLU A 157 0.80 -17.46 -17.74
C GLU A 157 -0.65 -17.55 -18.22
N ALA A 158 -1.63 -17.26 -17.35
CA ALA A 158 -3.04 -17.25 -17.76
C ALA A 158 -3.30 -16.21 -18.86
N TRP A 159 -2.64 -15.05 -18.81
CA TRP A 159 -2.77 -14.03 -19.85
C TRP A 159 -2.17 -14.47 -21.19
N ALA A 160 -1.06 -15.22 -21.17
CA ALA A 160 -0.46 -15.76 -22.38
C ALA A 160 -1.27 -16.88 -23.03
N GLU A 161 -2.15 -17.53 -22.27
CA GLU A 161 -3.09 -18.57 -22.73
C GLU A 161 -4.44 -18.01 -23.23
N LEU A 162 -4.68 -16.70 -23.07
CA LEU A 162 -5.88 -16.00 -23.57
C LEU A 162 -5.78 -15.70 -25.06
#